data_AF-A0A0R3TPM2-F1
#
_entry.id   AF-A0A0R3TPM2-F1
#
_cell.length_a   1.000
_cell.length_b   1.000
_cell.length_c   1.000
_cell.angle_alpha   90.00
_cell.angle_beta   90.00
_cell.angle_gamma   90.00
#
_symmetry.space_group_name_H-M   'P 1'
#
loop_
_entity.id
_entity.type
_entity.pdbx_description
1 polymer ?
#
loop_
_entity_poly.entity_id
_entity_poly.type
_entity_poly.pdbx_seq_one_letter_code
_entity_poly.pdbx_strand_id
1 'polypeptide(L)'
;MQMERLRAPAGSSSPYFKVNPHLYISSDLVVEPRYGDLIRMLRSTRATVEYVKPEIHICHLDYRALHALVPKAESSGFKVVRCIQKDFGDNTLVLK
;
A
#
# COMPACT_ATOMS: atom_id res chain seq x y z
N MET A 1 5.47 17.65 -18.34
CA MET A 1 4.39 17.26 -17.41
C MET A 1 4.92 17.48 -16.00
N GLN A 2 4.39 18.47 -15.28
CA GLN A 2 4.79 18.73 -13.89
C GLN A 2 4.21 17.63 -13.00
N MET A 3 5.06 16.87 -12.32
CA MET A 3 4.63 16.03 -11.21
C MET A 3 4.41 16.96 -10.02
N GLU A 4 3.14 17.16 -9.62
CA GLU A 4 2.80 17.81 -8.36
C GLU A 4 3.44 17.02 -7.22
N ARG A 5 4.50 17.58 -6.64
CA ARG A 5 5.05 17.11 -5.36
C ARG A 5 3.99 17.38 -4.30
N LEU A 6 3.21 16.35 -3.97
CA LEU A 6 2.35 16.35 -2.79
C LEU A 6 3.25 16.60 -1.57
N ARG A 7 3.24 17.82 -1.05
CA ARG A 7 3.96 18.18 0.17
C ARG A 7 3.34 17.39 1.32
N ALA A 8 4.16 16.59 1.98
CA ALA A 8 3.89 16.13 3.33
C ALA A 8 3.40 17.31 4.20
N PRO A 9 2.30 17.16 4.98
CA PRO A 9 1.87 18.22 5.88
C PRO A 9 3.01 18.54 6.86
N ALA A 10 3.37 19.82 6.94
CA ALA A 10 4.43 20.29 7.83
C ALA A 10 4.02 20.00 9.28
N GLY A 11 4.75 19.11 9.96
CA GLY A 11 4.56 18.79 11.37
C GLY A 11 4.26 17.33 11.71
N SER A 12 4.13 16.40 10.75
CA SER A 12 4.00 14.98 11.11
C SER A 12 5.37 14.33 11.31
N SER A 13 5.74 14.04 12.56
CA SER A 13 6.83 13.11 12.90
C SER A 13 6.51 11.64 12.56
N SER A 14 5.30 11.38 12.04
CA SER A 14 4.87 10.07 11.56
C SER A 14 5.52 9.75 10.22
N PRO A 15 6.15 8.58 10.05
CA PRO A 15 6.70 8.15 8.76
C PRO A 15 5.61 7.79 7.74
N TYR A 16 4.32 7.94 8.09
CA TYR A 16 3.16 7.59 7.27
C TYR A 16 2.32 8.80 6.87
N PHE A 17 1.87 8.80 5.61
CA PHE A 17 0.87 9.72 5.07
C PHE A 17 -0.50 9.06 5.01
N LYS A 18 -1.54 9.80 5.43
CA LYS A 18 -2.94 9.39 5.23
C LYS A 18 -3.40 9.86 3.86
N VAL A 19 -3.65 8.91 2.96
CA VAL A 19 -4.11 9.20 1.58
C VAL A 19 -5.63 9.36 1.55
N ASN A 20 -6.35 8.53 2.31
CA ASN A 20 -7.80 8.59 2.46
C ASN A 20 -8.19 8.03 3.84
N PRO A 21 -9.49 7.97 4.22
CA PRO A 21 -9.92 7.47 5.53
C PRO A 21 -9.46 6.05 5.88
N HIS A 22 -9.08 5.25 4.88
CA HIS A 22 -8.79 3.83 4.99
C HIS A 22 -7.33 3.47 4.68
N LEU A 23 -6.54 4.39 4.12
CA LEU A 23 -5.22 4.09 3.57
C LEU A 23 -4.13 4.99 4.17
N TYR A 24 -3.16 4.35 4.82
CA TYR A 24 -1.93 4.96 5.31
C TYR A 24 -0.75 4.42 4.53
N ILE A 25 0.19 5.27 4.10
CA ILE A 25 1.34 4.87 3.27
C ILE A 25 2.64 5.45 3.81
N SER A 26 3.68 4.62 3.88
CA SER A 26 5.04 5.05 4.23
C SER A 26 5.57 6.11 3.26
N SER A 27 6.28 7.09 3.81
CA SER A 27 6.91 8.17 3.05
C SER A 27 7.88 7.67 1.99
N ASP A 28 8.56 6.57 2.26
CA ASP A 28 9.55 5.99 1.36
C ASP A 28 8.92 5.40 0.09
N LEU A 29 7.61 5.11 0.11
CA LEU A 29 6.91 4.58 -1.05
C LEU A 29 6.52 5.65 -2.07
N VAL A 30 6.40 6.92 -1.65
CA VAL A 30 5.95 8.03 -2.50
C VAL A 30 6.93 8.31 -3.64
N VAL A 31 8.19 7.89 -3.51
CA VAL A 31 9.22 8.05 -4.53
C VAL A 31 9.24 6.94 -5.58
N GLU A 32 8.42 5.88 -5.43
CA GLU A 32 8.37 4.76 -6.37
C GLU A 32 7.50 5.09 -7.61
N PRO A 33 7.91 4.74 -8.85
CA PRO A 33 7.18 5.06 -10.08
C PRO A 33 5.75 4.52 -10.13
N ARG A 34 5.47 3.45 -9.37
CA ARG A 34 4.22 2.69 -9.38
C ARG A 34 3.26 3.07 -8.27
N TYR A 35 3.59 4.12 -7.51
CA TYR A 35 2.79 4.61 -6.38
C TYR A 35 1.33 4.92 -6.77
N GLY A 36 1.12 5.54 -7.94
CA GLY A 36 -0.22 5.89 -8.42
C GLY A 36 -1.14 4.68 -8.66
N ASP A 37 -0.59 3.61 -9.25
CA ASP A 37 -1.36 2.39 -9.50
C ASP A 37 -1.66 1.64 -8.20
N LEU A 38 -0.74 1.68 -7.25
CA LEU A 38 -0.94 1.12 -5.92
C LEU A 38 -2.08 1.82 -5.16
N ILE A 39 -2.12 3.16 -5.16
CA ILE A 39 -3.25 3.89 -4.56
C ILE A 39 -4.57 3.53 -5.24
N ARG A 40 -4.59 3.45 -6.57
CA ARG A 40 -5.80 3.09 -7.33
C ARG A 40 -6.30 1.71 -6.95
N MET A 41 -5.39 0.74 -6.81
CA MET A 41 -5.70 -0.62 -6.37
C MET A 41 -6.30 -0.66 -4.95
N LEU A 42 -5.80 0.19 -4.05
CA LEU A 42 -6.15 0.22 -2.62
C LEU A 42 -7.25 1.24 -2.26
N ARG A 43 -7.87 1.89 -3.24
CA ARG A 43 -8.78 3.04 -3.02
C ARG A 43 -9.86 2.82 -1.95
N SER A 44 -10.41 1.60 -1.89
CA SER A 44 -11.50 1.24 -0.96
C SER A 44 -11.07 0.19 0.07
N THR A 45 -9.76 -0.02 0.22
CA THR A 45 -9.19 -1.02 1.12
C THR A 45 -8.70 -0.34 2.38
N ARG A 46 -9.09 -0.84 3.55
CA ARG A 46 -8.47 -0.44 4.81
C ARG A 46 -7.12 -1.15 4.95
N ALA A 47 -6.03 -0.40 4.91
CA ALA A 47 -4.68 -0.94 4.97
C ALA A 47 -3.64 0.09 5.42
N THR A 48 -2.52 -0.42 5.94
CA THR A 48 -1.27 0.33 6.06
C THR A 48 -0.28 -0.21 5.04
N VAL A 49 0.39 0.66 4.30
CA VAL A 49 1.38 0.27 3.30
C VAL A 49 2.76 0.71 3.73
N GLU A 50 3.64 -0.27 3.87
CA GLU A 50 5.04 -0.09 4.24
C GLU A 50 5.94 -0.43 3.05
N TYR A 51 7.00 0.34 2.87
CA TYR A 51 8.03 0.03 1.88
C TYR A 51 9.26 -0.49 2.59
N VAL A 52 9.50 -1.79 2.46
CA VAL A 52 10.66 -2.49 3.00
C VAL A 52 11.50 -2.91 1.81
N LYS A 53 12.27 -1.97 1.25
CA LYS A 53 12.97 -2.14 -0.03
C LYS A 53 13.68 -3.51 -0.12
N PRO A 54 13.43 -4.29 -1.19
CA PRO A 54 12.71 -3.95 -2.42
C PRO A 54 11.22 -4.32 -2.42
N GLU A 55 10.59 -4.51 -1.26
CA GLU A 55 9.24 -5.03 -1.11
C GLU A 55 8.24 -3.97 -0.64
N ILE A 56 7.00 -4.09 -1.13
CA ILE A 56 5.85 -3.31 -0.65
C ILE A 56 4.99 -4.24 0.21
N HIS A 57 4.76 -3.85 1.46
CA HIS A 57 4.00 -4.62 2.44
C HIS A 57 2.67 -3.91 2.66
N ILE A 58 1.56 -4.57 2.34
CA ILE A 58 0.21 -4.05 2.56
C ILE A 58 -0.36 -4.81 3.76
N CYS A 59 -0.35 -4.17 4.93
CA CYS A 59 -0.69 -4.72 6.23
C CYS A 59 -2.12 -4.37 6.67
N HIS A 60 -2.58 -5.03 7.74
CA HIS A 60 -3.90 -4.84 8.34
C HIS A 60 -5.06 -5.14 7.37
N LEU A 61 -4.85 -6.09 6.46
CA LEU A 61 -5.89 -6.55 5.55
C LEU A 61 -6.80 -7.57 6.27
N ASP A 62 -8.11 -7.41 6.12
CA ASP A 62 -9.02 -8.53 6.39
C ASP A 62 -8.85 -9.63 5.32
N TYR A 63 -9.31 -10.83 5.65
CA TYR A 63 -9.20 -11.99 4.75
C TYR A 63 -9.81 -11.73 3.36
N ARG A 64 -10.96 -11.05 3.30
CA ARG A 64 -11.64 -10.77 2.02
C ARG A 64 -10.84 -9.78 1.17
N ALA A 65 -10.29 -8.74 1.80
CA ALA A 65 -9.46 -7.74 1.18
C ALA A 65 -8.17 -8.36 0.64
N LEU A 66 -7.50 -9.21 1.42
CA LEU A 66 -6.32 -9.95 0.99
C LEU A 66 -6.60 -10.73 -0.31
N HIS A 67 -7.63 -11.59 -0.29
CA HIS A 67 -7.99 -12.42 -1.44
C HIS A 67 -8.42 -11.60 -2.66
N ALA A 68 -9.10 -10.47 -2.46
CA ALA A 68 -9.50 -9.57 -3.55
C ALA A 68 -8.33 -8.78 -4.15
N LEU A 69 -7.26 -8.55 -3.39
CA LEU A 69 -6.11 -7.76 -3.82
C LEU A 69 -5.09 -8.56 -4.63
N VAL A 70 -4.94 -9.87 -4.37
CA VAL A 70 -4.01 -10.74 -5.11
C VAL A 70 -4.19 -10.62 -6.64
N PRO A 71 -5.39 -10.88 -7.22
CA PRO A 71 -5.56 -10.78 -8.67
C PRO A 71 -5.44 -9.34 -9.19
N LYS A 72 -5.81 -8.34 -8.36
CA LYS A 72 -5.67 -6.92 -8.74
C LYS A 72 -4.21 -6.49 -8.82
N ALA A 73 -3.38 -6.95 -7.89
CA ALA A 73 -1.96 -6.67 -7.87
C ALA A 73 -1.29 -7.21 -9.14
N GLU A 74 -1.59 -8.44 -9.51
CA GLU A 74 -1.09 -9.06 -10.74
C GLU A 74 -1.54 -8.31 -11.99
N SER A 75 -2.83 -7.94 -12.09
CA SER A 75 -3.36 -7.15 -13.22
C SER A 75 -2.75 -5.75 -13.31
N SER A 76 -2.30 -5.19 -12.20
CA SER A 76 -1.61 -3.89 -12.12
C SER A 76 -0.10 -4.02 -12.33
N GLY A 77 0.39 -5.23 -12.64
CA GLY A 77 1.78 -5.58 -12.94
C GLY A 77 2.67 -5.82 -11.72
N PHE A 78 2.10 -5.90 -10.50
CA PHE A 78 2.88 -6.19 -9.28
C PHE A 78 3.05 -7.70 -9.14
N LYS A 79 4.26 -8.12 -8.79
CA LYS A 79 4.51 -9.53 -8.47
C LYS A 79 4.10 -9.80 -7.04
N VAL A 80 3.14 -10.69 -6.83
CA VAL A 80 2.80 -11.17 -5.50
C VAL A 80 3.93 -12.09 -5.02
N VAL A 81 4.61 -11.70 -3.94
CA VAL A 81 5.74 -12.45 -3.37
C VAL A 81 5.23 -13.48 -2.37
N ARG A 82 4.37 -13.04 -1.46
CA ARG A 82 3.76 -13.89 -0.43
C ARG A 82 2.53 -13.24 0.17
N CYS A 83 1.65 -14.07 0.71
CA CYS A 83 0.56 -13.67 1.58
C CYS A 83 0.87 -14.20 2.98
N ILE A 84 0.89 -13.32 3.98
CA ILE A 84 1.07 -13.69 5.38
C ILE A 84 -0.30 -13.59 6.05
N GLN A 85 -0.84 -14.72 6.46
CA GLN A 85 -2.08 -14.80 7.21
C GLN A 85 -1.72 -14.98 8.68
N LYS A 86 -1.99 -13.98 9.51
CA LYS A 86 -1.87 -14.12 10.97
C LYS A 86 -3.22 -14.52 11.55
N ASP A 87 -4.23 -13.69 11.31
CA ASP A 87 -5.62 -13.88 11.77
C ASP A 87 -6.63 -13.34 10.75
N PHE A 88 -7.93 -13.57 10.96
CA PHE A 88 -9.00 -13.12 10.04
C PHE A 88 -8.99 -11.60 9.73
N GLY A 89 -8.48 -10.78 10.66
CA GLY A 89 -8.47 -9.31 10.55
C GLY A 89 -7.09 -8.66 10.42
N ASP A 90 -6.01 -9.44 10.47
CA ASP A 90 -4.65 -8.92 10.32
C ASP A 90 -3.82 -9.81 9.39
N ASN A 91 -3.85 -9.44 8.11
CA ASN A 91 -3.10 -10.11 7.06
C ASN A 91 -2.20 -9.12 6.33
N THR A 92 -1.13 -9.65 5.76
CA THR A 92 -0.17 -8.88 4.97
C THR A 92 -0.02 -9.44 3.56
N LEU A 93 -0.20 -8.59 2.55
CA LEU A 93 0.15 -8.89 1.17
C LEU A 93 1.52 -8.26 0.86
N VAL A 94 2.47 -9.07 0.39
CA VAL A 94 3.82 -8.60 0.03
C VAL A 94 3.99 -8.62 -1.48
N LEU A 95 4.38 -7.47 -2.04
CA LEU A 95 4.55 -7.23 -3.47
C LEU A 95 5.99 -6.85 -3.84
N LYS A 96 6.37 -7.10 -5.08
CA LYS A 96 7.59 -6.63 -5.76
C LYS A 96 7.25 -6.03 -7.13
#